data_AF-A0A820DIY8-F1
#
_entry.id   AF-A0A820DIY8-F1
#
_cell.length_a   1.000
_cell.length_b   1.000
_cell.length_c   1.000
_cell.angle_alpha   90.00
_cell.angle_beta   90.00
_cell.angle_gamma   90.00
#
_symmetry.space_group_name_H-M   'P 1'
#
loop_
_entity.id
_entity.type
_entity.pdbx_description
1 polymer ?
#
loop_
_entity_poly.entity_id
_entity_poly.type
_entity_poly.pdbx_seq_one_letter_code
_entity_poly.pdbx_strand_id
1 'polypeptide(L)'
;MSNKTNKIALLRFNYPWQVMLENQIYTLVKFAQVYNYIVMVGDEKSLQVCFKLKLPCLNGTAYFRPYYKDIDPTVDALITDRRHYAPLNWFKLRFYLDVLIKNYTIVAFDTDIAFGRKNLWLSLKKYSEDVGNCDMVFMKENPVNAGFLYSKSNPDTIALFKEWIKMEYMHPHVDEQKSFGLLKHIKCDSKYNPIEKLIQT
;
A
#
# COMPACT_ATOMS: atom_id res chain seq x y z
N MET A 1 28.72 12.79 -0.38
CA MET A 1 27.82 12.18 0.61
C MET A 1 26.48 11.92 -0.07
N SER A 2 26.08 10.66 -0.23
CA SER A 2 24.80 10.31 -0.86
C SER A 2 23.68 10.89 -0.02
N ASN A 3 22.92 11.81 -0.61
CA ASN A 3 21.73 12.41 -0.02
C ASN A 3 20.68 11.30 0.08
N LYS A 4 20.72 10.47 1.14
CA LYS A 4 19.79 9.37 1.36
C LYS A 4 18.39 9.97 1.46
N THR A 5 17.65 9.94 0.37
CA THR A 5 16.22 10.25 0.40
C THR A 5 15.54 9.17 1.22
N ASN A 6 14.92 9.53 2.35
CA ASN A 6 14.08 8.64 3.16
C ASN A 6 12.79 8.30 2.42
N LYS A 7 12.91 7.58 1.30
CA LYS A 7 11.83 7.18 0.40
C LYS A 7 11.98 5.71 0.08
N ILE A 8 10.90 4.93 0.20
CA ILE A 8 10.93 3.49 -0.06
C ILE A 8 9.64 3.04 -0.73
N ALA A 9 9.76 2.19 -1.74
CA ALA A 9 8.61 1.50 -2.32
C ALA A 9 8.31 0.20 -1.57
N LEU A 10 7.04 -0.02 -1.26
CA LEU A 10 6.56 -1.16 -0.49
C LEU A 10 5.78 -2.08 -1.41
N LEU A 11 6.31 -3.28 -1.61
CA LEU A 11 5.68 -4.33 -2.42
C LEU A 11 5.12 -5.38 -1.47
N ARG A 12 3.98 -5.95 -1.87
CA ARG A 12 3.40 -7.13 -1.23
C ARG A 12 3.55 -8.31 -2.15
N PHE A 13 3.85 -9.47 -1.57
CA PHE A 13 3.97 -10.69 -2.34
C PHE A 13 3.36 -11.89 -1.61
N ASN A 14 2.49 -12.59 -2.34
CA ASN A 14 2.28 -14.00 -2.11
C ASN A 14 2.48 -14.78 -3.42
N TYR A 15 2.88 -16.03 -3.30
CA TYR A 15 3.26 -16.93 -4.39
C TYR A 15 2.30 -17.00 -5.59
N PRO A 16 0.95 -16.99 -5.46
CA PRO A 16 0.09 -17.01 -6.65
C PRO A 16 0.35 -15.85 -7.62
N TRP A 17 0.83 -14.72 -7.10
CA TRP A 17 1.05 -13.50 -7.85
C TRP A 17 2.52 -13.33 -8.26
N GLN A 18 3.33 -14.40 -8.28
CA GLN A 18 4.76 -14.32 -8.61
C GLN A 18 5.02 -13.64 -9.96
N VAL A 19 4.30 -14.04 -11.02
CA VAL A 19 4.47 -13.45 -12.35
C VAL A 19 4.15 -11.95 -12.34
N MET A 20 3.12 -11.56 -11.58
CA MET A 20 2.75 -10.15 -11.43
C MET A 20 3.82 -9.38 -10.65
N LEU A 21 4.38 -9.95 -9.57
CA LEU A 21 5.47 -9.36 -8.82
C LEU A 21 6.71 -9.13 -9.70
N GLU A 22 7.10 -10.12 -10.49
CA GLU A 22 8.27 -10.01 -11.37
C GLU A 22 8.08 -8.88 -12.40
N ASN A 23 6.90 -8.80 -13.01
CA ASN A 23 6.55 -7.70 -13.93
C ASN A 23 6.51 -6.34 -13.22
N GLN A 24 5.94 -6.29 -12.01
CA GLN A 24 5.88 -5.09 -11.19
C GLN A 24 7.28 -4.58 -10.85
N ILE A 25 8.18 -5.45 -10.37
CA ILE A 25 9.57 -5.10 -10.07
C ILE A 25 10.29 -4.63 -11.33
N TYR A 26 10.13 -5.36 -12.44
CA TYR A 26 10.74 -4.97 -13.71
C TYR A 26 10.31 -3.56 -14.13
N THR A 27 9.01 -3.27 -14.14
CA THR A 27 8.51 -1.95 -14.54
C THR A 27 8.83 -0.85 -13.53
N LEU A 28 8.82 -1.16 -12.22
CA LEU A 28 9.21 -0.25 -11.14
C LEU A 28 10.66 0.24 -11.32
N VAL A 29 11.57 -0.69 -11.58
CA VAL A 29 12.99 -0.38 -11.76
C VAL A 29 13.24 0.26 -13.13
N LYS A 30 12.78 -0.40 -14.20
CA LYS A 30 13.11 -0.02 -15.59
C LYS A 30 12.42 1.27 -16.03
N PHE A 31 11.15 1.45 -15.66
CA PHE A 31 10.33 2.54 -16.16
C PHE A 31 10.04 3.60 -15.10
N ALA A 32 9.82 3.18 -13.85
CA ALA A 32 9.54 4.09 -12.74
C ALA A 32 10.81 4.68 -12.08
N GLN A 33 11.98 4.11 -12.37
CA GLN A 33 13.30 4.50 -11.82
C GLN A 33 13.36 4.42 -10.28
N VAL A 34 12.69 3.43 -9.69
CA VAL A 34 12.70 3.20 -8.24
C VAL A 34 13.56 2.00 -7.91
N TYR A 35 14.65 2.24 -7.18
CA TYR A 35 15.64 1.22 -6.81
C TYR A 35 15.63 0.87 -5.31
N ASN A 36 15.04 1.73 -4.49
CA ASN A 36 14.88 1.47 -3.05
C ASN A 36 13.47 0.94 -2.79
N TYR A 37 13.36 -0.38 -2.68
CA TYR A 37 12.11 -1.07 -2.42
C TYR A 37 12.33 -2.26 -1.48
N ILE A 38 11.25 -2.71 -0.85
CA ILE A 38 11.23 -3.91 -0.01
C ILE A 38 9.99 -4.73 -0.36
N VAL A 39 10.15 -6.05 -0.37
CA VAL A 39 9.07 -6.99 -0.68
C VAL A 39 8.63 -7.66 0.62
N MET A 40 7.46 -7.30 1.13
CA MET A 40 6.85 -7.97 2.27
C MET A 40 6.17 -9.25 1.80
N VAL A 41 6.54 -10.39 2.38
CA VAL A 41 5.96 -11.70 2.06
C VAL A 41 5.02 -12.18 3.16
N GLY A 42 3.88 -12.76 2.79
CA GLY A 42 2.84 -13.19 3.73
C GLY A 42 2.98 -14.62 4.26
N ASP A 43 3.80 -15.46 3.63
CA ASP A 43 3.91 -16.89 3.93
C ASP A 43 5.30 -17.45 3.59
N GLU A 44 5.60 -18.64 4.10
CA GLU A 44 6.92 -19.28 3.95
C GLU A 44 7.26 -19.59 2.48
N LYS A 45 6.29 -20.05 1.69
CA LYS A 45 6.51 -20.38 0.28
C LYS A 45 6.90 -19.14 -0.52
N SER A 46 6.23 -18.02 -0.24
CA SER A 46 6.56 -16.71 -0.81
C SER A 46 7.93 -16.20 -0.37
N LEU A 47 8.32 -16.45 0.88
CA LEU A 47 9.67 -16.12 1.37
C LEU A 47 10.76 -16.87 0.61
N GLN A 48 10.56 -18.17 0.37
CA GLN A 48 11.50 -18.99 -0.39
C GLN A 48 11.67 -18.49 -1.84
N VAL A 49 10.56 -18.11 -2.50
CA VAL A 49 10.64 -17.50 -3.85
C VAL A 49 11.38 -16.17 -3.80
N CYS A 50 11.09 -15.33 -2.81
CA CYS A 50 11.73 -14.03 -2.65
C CYS A 50 13.27 -14.17 -2.50
N PHE A 51 13.74 -15.15 -1.72
CA PHE A 51 15.17 -15.47 -1.62
C PHE A 51 15.76 -16.05 -2.91
N LYS A 52 15.05 -16.94 -3.59
CA LYS A 52 15.48 -17.49 -4.89
C LYS A 52 15.68 -16.37 -5.93
N LEU A 53 14.81 -15.37 -5.92
CA LEU A 53 14.88 -14.19 -6.78
C LEU A 53 15.89 -13.12 -6.29
N LYS A 54 16.55 -13.35 -5.13
CA LYS A 54 17.51 -12.42 -4.51
C LYS A 54 16.94 -11.02 -4.27
N LEU A 55 15.67 -10.95 -3.87
CA LEU A 55 14.97 -9.69 -3.62
C LEU A 55 15.23 -9.17 -2.20
N PRO A 56 15.04 -7.86 -1.94
CA PRO A 56 15.07 -7.29 -0.59
C PRO A 56 13.80 -7.69 0.18
N CYS A 57 13.80 -8.88 0.76
CA CYS A 57 12.62 -9.49 1.38
C CYS A 57 12.45 -9.07 2.85
N LEU A 58 11.20 -8.88 3.27
CA LEU A 58 10.78 -8.81 4.66
C LEU A 58 9.80 -9.95 4.95
N ASN A 59 10.11 -10.76 5.96
CA ASN A 59 9.15 -11.74 6.47
C ASN A 59 7.99 -11.01 7.16
N GLY A 60 6.86 -10.92 6.47
CA GLY A 60 5.66 -10.23 6.94
C GLY A 60 4.79 -11.06 7.86
N THR A 61 5.07 -12.36 8.06
CA THR A 61 4.22 -13.27 8.87
C THR A 61 3.97 -12.77 10.30
N ALA A 62 4.86 -11.95 10.85
CA ALA A 62 4.68 -11.30 12.15
C ALA A 62 3.49 -10.31 12.18
N TYR A 63 3.17 -9.68 11.05
CA TYR A 63 1.97 -8.85 10.93
C TYR A 63 0.69 -9.71 10.91
N PHE A 64 0.77 -10.95 10.41
CA PHE A 64 -0.36 -11.88 10.26
C PHE A 64 -0.77 -12.57 11.55
N ARG A 65 0.19 -13.24 12.21
CA ARG A 65 -0.07 -14.19 13.30
C ARG A 65 -0.82 -13.65 14.53
N PRO A 66 -0.62 -12.40 14.99
CA PRO A 66 -1.30 -11.92 16.20
C PRO A 66 -2.82 -11.82 16.05
N TYR A 67 -3.32 -11.55 14.84
CA TYR A 67 -4.71 -11.16 14.61
C TYR A 67 -5.56 -12.29 14.03
N TYR A 68 -4.92 -13.29 13.40
CA TYR A 68 -5.62 -14.36 12.72
C TYR A 68 -4.91 -15.69 12.92
N LYS A 69 -4.78 -16.09 14.19
CA LYS A 69 -4.13 -17.35 14.60
C LYS A 69 -4.73 -18.59 13.93
N ASP A 70 -5.99 -18.50 13.53
CA ASP A 70 -6.78 -19.60 12.97
C ASP A 70 -6.97 -19.49 11.44
N ILE A 71 -6.39 -18.49 10.78
CA ILE A 71 -6.46 -18.34 9.32
C ILE A 71 -5.15 -18.82 8.73
N ASP A 72 -5.25 -19.77 7.81
CA ASP A 72 -4.11 -20.20 7.01
C ASP A 72 -3.78 -19.12 5.96
N PRO A 73 -2.62 -18.43 6.04
CA PRO A 73 -2.25 -17.43 5.05
C PRO A 73 -1.70 -18.06 3.75
N THR A 74 -1.80 -19.38 3.56
CA THR A 74 -1.30 -20.05 2.36
C THR A 74 -2.03 -19.65 1.08
N VAL A 75 -1.29 -19.72 -0.01
CA VAL A 75 -1.72 -19.62 -1.42
C VAL A 75 -3.10 -20.23 -1.68
N ASP A 76 -3.32 -21.47 -1.23
CA ASP A 76 -4.52 -22.23 -1.56
C ASP A 76 -5.74 -21.62 -0.88
N ALA A 77 -5.60 -21.19 0.37
CA ALA A 77 -6.64 -20.51 1.11
C ALA A 77 -6.97 -19.13 0.51
N LEU A 78 -5.95 -18.39 0.05
CA LEU A 78 -6.09 -17.05 -0.55
C LEU A 78 -6.85 -17.06 -1.89
N ILE A 79 -6.66 -18.09 -2.71
CA ILE A 79 -7.31 -18.21 -4.02
C ILE A 79 -8.76 -18.71 -3.88
N THR A 80 -9.02 -19.59 -2.90
CA THR A 80 -10.27 -20.34 -2.82
C THR A 80 -11.34 -19.68 -1.94
N ASP A 81 -10.95 -18.81 -1.00
CA ASP A 81 -11.90 -18.24 -0.03
C ASP A 81 -11.59 -16.77 0.30
N ARG A 82 -12.55 -15.89 -0.01
CA ARG A 82 -12.48 -14.44 0.27
C ARG A 82 -12.25 -14.12 1.74
N ARG A 83 -12.60 -15.01 2.67
CA ARG A 83 -12.33 -14.85 4.12
C ARG A 83 -10.83 -14.82 4.43
N HIS A 84 -9.99 -15.41 3.58
CA HIS A 84 -8.53 -15.39 3.72
C HIS A 84 -7.90 -14.19 2.97
N TYR A 85 -8.60 -13.65 1.97
CA TYR A 85 -8.17 -12.47 1.20
C TYR A 85 -8.29 -11.16 1.99
N ALA A 86 -9.41 -10.94 2.69
CA ALA A 86 -9.63 -9.69 3.44
C ALA A 86 -8.55 -9.41 4.51
N PRO A 87 -8.08 -10.40 5.31
CA PRO A 87 -6.96 -10.21 6.22
C PRO A 87 -5.70 -9.66 5.55
N LEU A 88 -5.27 -10.20 4.39
CA LEU A 88 -4.08 -9.75 3.66
C LEU A 88 -4.05 -8.23 3.43
N ASN A 89 -5.23 -7.68 3.12
CA ASN A 89 -5.41 -6.28 2.81
C ASN A 89 -5.35 -5.37 4.03
N TRP A 90 -5.71 -5.87 5.21
CA TRP A 90 -5.57 -5.13 6.46
C TRP A 90 -4.15 -5.12 6.99
N PHE A 91 -3.35 -6.17 6.74
CA PHE A 91 -1.97 -6.22 7.22
C PHE A 91 -1.03 -5.28 6.49
N LYS A 92 -1.26 -5.02 5.20
CA LYS A 92 -0.44 -4.06 4.46
C LYS A 92 -0.42 -2.69 5.17
N LEU A 93 -1.54 -2.25 5.74
CA LEU A 93 -1.61 -0.98 6.47
C LEU A 93 -0.73 -0.94 7.71
N ARG A 94 -0.61 -2.06 8.45
CA ARG A 94 0.26 -2.16 9.63
C ARG A 94 1.73 -2.08 9.24
N PHE A 95 2.11 -2.77 8.18
CA PHE A 95 3.45 -2.66 7.63
C PHE A 95 3.77 -1.24 7.15
N TYR A 96 2.83 -0.59 6.46
CA TYR A 96 2.98 0.80 6.01
C TYR A 96 3.17 1.74 7.19
N LEU A 97 2.38 1.58 8.27
CA LEU A 97 2.51 2.34 9.50
C LEU A 97 3.89 2.16 10.14
N ASP A 98 4.40 0.93 10.24
CA ASP A 98 5.73 0.67 10.82
C ASP A 98 6.86 1.34 10.04
N VAL A 99 6.74 1.39 8.71
CA VAL A 99 7.70 2.10 7.84
C VAL A 99 7.57 3.62 7.99
N LEU A 100 6.35 4.14 8.07
CA LEU A 100 6.09 5.57 8.29
C LEU A 100 6.64 6.04 9.64
N ILE A 101 6.46 5.26 10.72
CA ILE A 101 7.01 5.56 12.05
C ILE A 101 8.55 5.64 12.03
N LYS A 102 9.20 4.93 11.11
CA LYS A 102 10.65 4.99 10.88
C LYS A 102 11.08 6.19 10.02
N ASN A 103 10.20 7.16 9.81
CA ASN A 103 10.45 8.40 9.07
C ASN A 103 10.77 8.20 7.57
N TYR A 104 10.15 7.19 6.95
CA TYR A 104 10.20 6.98 5.51
C TYR A 104 8.92 7.48 4.85
N THR A 105 9.05 8.30 3.80
CA THR A 105 7.98 8.51 2.83
C THR A 105 7.83 7.25 1.98
N ILE A 106 6.60 6.77 1.85
CA ILE A 106 6.32 5.51 1.18
C ILE A 106 5.59 5.74 -0.15
N VAL A 107 5.82 4.82 -1.08
CA VAL A 107 4.85 4.51 -2.12
C VAL A 107 4.56 3.02 -2.00
N ALA A 108 3.30 2.64 -1.92
CA ALA A 108 2.89 1.27 -1.76
C ALA A 108 1.88 0.92 -2.85
N PHE A 109 1.93 -0.31 -3.32
CA PHE A 109 1.04 -0.75 -4.39
C PHE A 109 0.74 -2.24 -4.30
N ASP A 110 -0.45 -2.61 -4.75
CA ASP A 110 -0.87 -3.99 -4.91
C ASP A 110 -0.10 -4.63 -6.07
N THR A 111 0.06 -5.96 -6.04
CA THR A 111 0.98 -6.70 -6.91
C THR A 111 0.60 -6.62 -8.40
N ASP A 112 -0.64 -6.26 -8.71
CA ASP A 112 -1.19 -6.13 -10.06
C ASP A 112 -0.93 -4.77 -10.74
N ILE A 113 -0.18 -3.87 -10.09
CA ILE A 113 0.22 -2.57 -10.67
C ILE A 113 1.53 -2.67 -11.46
N ALA A 114 1.55 -2.03 -12.65
CA ALA A 114 2.74 -1.84 -13.47
C ALA A 114 2.97 -0.36 -13.80
N PHE A 115 4.22 0.00 -14.11
CA PHE A 115 4.63 1.40 -14.29
C PHE A 115 4.98 1.75 -15.74
N GLY A 116 4.55 2.93 -16.18
CA GLY A 116 5.02 3.55 -17.42
C GLY A 116 6.35 4.30 -17.25
N ARG A 117 6.93 4.79 -18.36
CA ARG A 117 8.23 5.49 -18.39
C ARG A 117 8.16 6.90 -17.79
N LYS A 118 8.15 7.00 -16.46
CA LYS A 118 8.22 8.26 -15.70
C LYS A 118 8.93 8.05 -14.37
N ASN A 119 9.73 9.01 -13.94
CA ASN A 119 10.28 8.99 -12.58
C ASN A 119 9.14 9.10 -11.55
N LEU A 120 8.89 8.01 -10.81
CA LEU A 120 7.72 7.89 -9.94
C LEU A 120 7.77 8.90 -8.79
N TRP A 121 8.90 8.99 -8.09
CA TRP A 121 9.06 9.89 -6.94
C TRP A 121 8.92 11.36 -7.32
N LEU A 122 9.49 11.75 -8.46
CA LEU A 122 9.35 13.11 -8.97
C LEU A 122 7.89 13.41 -9.34
N SER A 123 7.24 12.46 -10.00
CA SER A 123 5.84 12.61 -10.43
C SER A 123 4.89 12.75 -9.23
N LEU A 124 5.04 11.91 -8.21
CA LEU A 124 4.21 11.95 -7.00
C LEU A 124 4.47 13.19 -6.16
N LYS A 125 5.74 13.60 -6.02
CA LYS A 125 6.07 14.86 -5.32
C LYS A 125 5.42 16.05 -6.03
N LYS A 126 5.62 16.16 -7.35
CA LYS A 126 5.04 17.26 -8.13
C LYS A 126 3.51 17.26 -8.06
N TYR A 127 2.88 16.09 -8.21
CA TYR A 127 1.44 15.98 -8.11
C TYR A 127 0.93 16.40 -6.73
N SER A 128 1.57 15.92 -5.65
CA SER A 128 1.27 16.32 -4.26
C SER A 128 1.33 17.83 -4.11
N GLU A 129 2.38 18.49 -4.59
CA GLU A 129 2.54 19.95 -4.56
C GLU A 129 1.44 20.67 -5.36
N ASP A 130 1.16 20.22 -6.59
CA ASP A 130 0.17 20.79 -7.49
C ASP A 130 -1.27 20.74 -6.91
N VAL A 131 -1.58 19.73 -6.08
CA VAL A 131 -2.91 19.56 -5.45
C VAL A 131 -3.00 20.10 -4.01
N GLY A 132 -2.08 20.98 -3.61
CA GLY A 132 -2.09 21.63 -2.29
C GLY A 132 -1.16 20.99 -1.26
N ASN A 133 -0.03 20.45 -1.72
CA ASN A 133 0.99 19.79 -0.91
C ASN A 133 0.49 18.60 -0.08
N CYS A 134 -0.38 17.78 -0.66
CA CYS A 134 -1.03 16.67 0.04
C CYS A 134 -0.07 15.64 0.63
N ASP A 135 -0.32 15.23 1.87
CA ASP A 135 0.51 14.24 2.56
C ASP A 135 0.24 12.81 2.11
N MET A 136 -0.92 12.56 1.50
CA MET A 136 -1.29 11.28 0.91
C MET A 136 -1.88 11.47 -0.49
N VAL A 137 -1.58 10.54 -1.39
CA VAL A 137 -2.12 10.49 -2.76
C VAL A 137 -2.56 9.06 -3.06
N PHE A 138 -3.76 8.93 -3.62
CA PHE A 138 -4.37 7.66 -4.00
C PHE A 138 -4.71 7.65 -5.50
N MET A 139 -4.94 6.47 -6.05
CA MET A 139 -5.63 6.37 -7.35
C MET A 139 -7.10 6.80 -7.20
N LYS A 140 -7.55 7.63 -8.15
CA LYS A 140 -8.90 8.19 -8.15
C LYS A 140 -9.92 7.14 -8.57
N GLU A 141 -10.66 6.62 -7.59
CA GLU A 141 -11.81 5.74 -7.74
C GLU A 141 -12.88 6.12 -6.70
N ASN A 142 -14.07 5.50 -6.76
CA ASN A 142 -15.12 5.68 -5.75
C ASN A 142 -15.60 4.31 -5.20
N PRO A 143 -15.23 3.93 -3.96
CA PRO A 143 -14.31 4.62 -3.06
C PRO A 143 -12.87 4.65 -3.61
N VAL A 144 -12.00 5.51 -3.06
CA VAL A 144 -10.59 5.64 -3.48
C VAL A 144 -9.91 4.27 -3.57
N ASN A 145 -8.98 4.08 -4.50
CA ASN A 145 -8.31 2.78 -4.63
C ASN A 145 -7.12 2.68 -3.66
N ALA A 146 -7.18 1.72 -2.73
CA ALA A 146 -6.14 1.48 -1.72
C ALA A 146 -5.01 0.56 -2.20
N GLY A 147 -5.06 0.15 -3.47
CA GLY A 147 -4.02 -0.60 -4.17
C GLY A 147 -2.91 0.28 -4.72
N PHE A 148 -3.02 1.62 -4.67
CA PHE A 148 -1.89 2.52 -4.88
C PHE A 148 -1.95 3.67 -3.88
N LEU A 149 -0.86 3.87 -3.14
CA LEU A 149 -0.77 4.88 -2.10
C LEU A 149 0.62 5.50 -2.07
N TYR A 150 0.69 6.82 -2.18
CA TYR A 150 1.86 7.59 -1.75
C TYR A 150 1.55 8.29 -0.43
N SER A 151 2.47 8.23 0.53
CA SER A 151 2.29 8.86 1.83
C SER A 151 3.60 9.40 2.38
N LYS A 152 3.59 10.67 2.80
CA LYS A 152 4.70 11.29 3.54
C LYS A 152 4.67 10.81 4.99
N SER A 153 5.83 10.59 5.59
CA SER A 153 5.91 10.37 7.04
C SER A 153 5.80 11.71 7.77
N ASN A 154 4.75 11.86 8.58
CA ASN A 154 4.57 12.95 9.54
C ASN A 154 3.58 12.52 10.65
N PRO A 155 3.44 13.31 11.73
CA PRO A 155 2.53 12.96 12.82
C PRO A 155 1.06 12.78 12.40
N ASP A 156 0.56 13.59 11.46
CA ASP A 156 -0.82 13.56 10.98
C ASP A 156 -1.09 12.27 10.20
N THR A 157 -0.20 11.88 9.29
CA THR A 157 -0.34 10.62 8.52
C THR A 157 -0.21 9.40 9.41
N ILE A 158 0.71 9.41 10.37
CA ILE A 158 0.84 8.32 11.36
C ILE A 158 -0.44 8.18 12.19
N ALA A 159 -1.04 9.29 12.64
CA ALA A 159 -2.31 9.26 13.35
C ALA A 159 -3.44 8.72 12.46
N LEU A 160 -3.52 9.16 11.20
CA LEU A 160 -4.53 8.68 10.26
C LEU A 160 -4.42 7.18 9.99
N PHE A 161 -3.21 6.64 9.81
CA PHE A 161 -3.02 5.19 9.64
C PHE A 161 -3.44 4.39 10.87
N LYS A 162 -3.18 4.91 12.09
CA LYS A 162 -3.65 4.28 13.33
C LYS A 162 -5.18 4.24 13.38
N GLU A 163 -5.85 5.33 13.01
CA GLU A 163 -7.32 5.34 12.93
C GLU A 163 -7.83 4.42 11.82
N TRP A 164 -7.19 4.40 10.65
CA TRP A 164 -7.55 3.51 9.56
C TRP A 164 -7.49 2.04 9.98
N ILE A 165 -6.41 1.61 10.64
CA ILE A 165 -6.27 0.25 11.16
C ILE A 165 -7.35 -0.07 12.21
N LYS A 166 -7.76 0.90 13.05
CA LYS A 166 -8.85 0.68 14.01
C LYS A 166 -10.19 0.38 13.33
N MET A 167 -10.40 0.87 12.10
CA MET A 167 -11.65 0.64 11.35
C MET A 167 -11.90 -0.85 11.11
N GLU A 168 -10.87 -1.68 11.02
CA GLU A 168 -10.99 -3.14 10.89
C GLU A 168 -11.85 -3.76 11.98
N TYR A 169 -11.66 -3.32 13.23
CA TYR A 169 -12.39 -3.85 14.38
C TYR A 169 -13.79 -3.27 14.50
N MET A 170 -13.97 -2.02 14.08
CA MET A 170 -15.27 -1.34 14.12
C MET A 170 -16.19 -1.77 12.97
N HIS A 171 -15.60 -2.19 11.84
CA HIS A 171 -16.30 -2.56 10.62
C HIS A 171 -15.73 -3.86 10.03
N PRO A 172 -15.86 -5.01 10.72
CA PRO A 172 -15.21 -6.27 10.32
C PRO A 172 -15.70 -6.84 8.98
N HIS A 173 -16.79 -6.31 8.44
CA HIS A 173 -17.36 -6.70 7.14
C HIS A 173 -16.94 -5.79 5.98
N VAL A 174 -16.12 -4.77 6.27
CA VAL A 174 -15.69 -3.77 5.31
C VAL A 174 -14.21 -3.98 5.03
N ASP A 175 -13.83 -3.92 3.75
CA ASP A 175 -12.42 -3.98 3.35
C ASP A 175 -11.68 -2.68 3.71
N GLU A 176 -10.35 -2.74 3.65
CA GLU A 176 -9.49 -1.61 3.99
C GLU A 176 -9.79 -0.40 3.10
N GLN A 177 -10.13 -0.63 1.83
CA GLN A 177 -10.42 0.43 0.87
C GLN A 177 -11.68 1.21 1.23
N LYS A 178 -12.81 0.52 1.43
CA LYS A 178 -14.07 1.13 1.83
C LYS A 178 -13.98 1.77 3.21
N SER A 179 -13.22 1.17 4.12
CA SER A 179 -13.05 1.72 5.47
C SER A 179 -12.32 3.07 5.47
N PHE A 180 -11.41 3.30 4.50
CA PHE A 180 -10.78 4.61 4.33
C PHE A 180 -11.80 5.70 4.03
N GLY A 181 -12.81 5.39 3.20
CA GLY A 181 -13.90 6.31 2.88
C GLY A 181 -14.80 6.67 4.07
N LEU A 182 -14.70 5.93 5.19
CA LEU A 182 -15.42 6.21 6.43
C LEU A 182 -14.64 7.12 7.38
N LEU A 183 -13.35 7.39 7.11
CA LEU A 183 -12.51 8.24 7.96
C LEU A 183 -12.92 9.71 7.83
N LYS A 184 -13.09 10.36 8.98
CA LYS A 184 -13.33 11.81 9.05
C LYS A 184 -11.98 12.54 9.10
N HIS A 185 -11.89 13.70 8.44
CA HIS A 185 -10.74 14.63 8.50
C HIS A 185 -9.48 14.25 7.71
N ILE A 186 -9.62 13.94 6.42
CA ILE A 186 -8.46 13.89 5.52
C ILE A 186 -8.08 15.33 5.13
N LYS A 187 -6.86 15.75 5.47
CA LYS A 187 -6.30 17.12 5.26
C LYS A 187 -6.20 17.55 3.78
N CYS A 188 -6.68 16.71 2.86
CA CYS A 188 -6.72 16.91 1.43
C CYS A 188 -8.13 16.80 0.85
N ASP A 189 -9.12 17.33 1.56
CA ASP A 189 -10.48 17.39 1.09
C ASP A 189 -10.99 18.85 0.97
N SER A 190 -11.54 19.17 -0.21
CA SER A 190 -12.61 20.14 -0.53
C SER A 190 -12.36 21.25 -1.56
N LYS A 191 -11.13 21.64 -1.96
CA LYS A 191 -10.98 22.54 -3.14
C LYS A 191 -11.04 21.81 -4.49
N TYR A 192 -11.00 20.48 -4.49
CA TYR A 192 -11.03 19.63 -5.70
C TYR A 192 -11.93 18.39 -5.58
N ASN A 193 -12.86 18.37 -4.62
CA ASN A 193 -13.85 17.30 -4.45
C ASN A 193 -15.22 17.79 -4.96
N PRO A 194 -15.65 17.50 -6.21
CA PRO A 194 -17.03 17.76 -6.62
C PRO A 194 -17.88 16.56 -6.21
N ILE A 195 -18.24 16.46 -4.92
CA ILE A 195 -19.36 15.60 -4.50
C ILE A 195 -20.70 16.36 -4.51
N GLU A 196 -20.73 17.66 -4.86
CA GLU A 196 -22.01 18.41 -4.97
C GLU A 196 -22.17 19.30 -6.22
N LYS A 197 -21.56 19.00 -7.38
CA LYS A 197 -21.86 19.79 -8.60
C LYS A 197 -21.99 19.05 -9.93
N LEU A 198 -22.32 17.76 -9.93
CA LEU A 198 -22.68 17.04 -11.17
C LEU A 198 -23.97 16.20 -11.04
N ILE A 199 -24.98 16.77 -10.38
CA ILE A 199 -26.40 16.48 -10.64
C ILE A 199 -27.03 17.83 -10.97
N GLN A 200 -26.83 18.30 -12.20
CA GLN A 200 -27.60 19.30 -12.96
C GLN A 200 -26.71 19.82 -14.10
N THR A 201 -26.59 19.02 -15.16
CA THR A 201 -26.68 19.41 -16.58
C THR A 201 -26.52 18.17 -17.45
#